data_AF-G0EPM3-F1
#
_entry.id   AF-G0EPM3-F1
#
_cell.length_a   1.000
_cell.length_b   1.000
_cell.length_c   1.000
_cell.angle_alpha   90.00
_cell.angle_beta   90.00
_cell.angle_gamma   90.00
#
_symmetry.space_group_name_H-M   'P 1'
#
loop_
_entity.id
_entity.type
_entity.pdbx_description
1 polymer ?
#
loop_
_entity_poly.entity_id
_entity_poly.type
_entity_poly.pdbx_seq_one_letter_code
_entity_poly.pdbx_strand_id
1 'polypeptide(L)'
;MNINNFISSISSKIANMITISKFIKRNNDDTIQVKSSYDKTIEKKELFPYGFIAKAKEGEVIILSKGGNFDSSQILPILSSDKAPEIKEGDTCIYNEKISIIINEDMIKIGGDDFGGLIKIEELKKELEKNNQILKAILNICLGAPIPEAGNGANSAFQLALSTALAGKTIANFGNIENTKIVHGANN
;
A
#
# COMPACT_ATOMS: atom_id res chain seq x y z
N MET A 1 -59.99 0.26 -2.79
CA MET A 1 -58.79 0.81 -2.14
C MET A 1 -58.91 2.33 -2.16
N ASN A 2 -58.78 3.01 -1.01
CA ASN A 2 -58.87 4.48 -0.95
C ASN A 2 -57.65 5.09 -1.69
N ILE A 3 -57.86 6.11 -2.52
CA ILE A 3 -56.80 6.82 -3.26
C ILE A 3 -55.67 7.27 -2.32
N ASN A 4 -56.02 7.73 -1.11
CA ASN A 4 -55.03 8.17 -0.13
C ASN A 4 -54.15 7.00 0.36
N ASN A 5 -54.72 5.80 0.51
CA ASN A 5 -53.98 4.61 0.91
C ASN A 5 -53.04 4.14 -0.22
N PHE A 6 -53.48 4.27 -1.47
CA PHE A 6 -52.65 3.95 -2.63
C PHE A 6 -51.46 4.90 -2.76
N ILE A 7 -51.69 6.22 -2.65
CA ILE A 7 -50.64 7.24 -2.70
C ILE A 7 -49.63 7.03 -1.55
N SER A 8 -50.12 6.80 -0.33
CA SER A 8 -49.25 6.52 0.83
C SER A 8 -48.42 5.24 0.62
N SER A 9 -49.01 4.18 0.05
CA SER A 9 -48.29 2.95 -0.27
C SER A 9 -47.20 3.14 -1.32
N ILE A 10 -47.45 3.94 -2.35
CA ILE A 10 -46.42 4.27 -3.35
C ILE A 10 -45.32 5.11 -2.73
N SER A 11 -45.68 6.14 -1.94
CA SER A 11 -44.73 7.03 -1.31
C SER A 11 -43.76 6.27 -0.39
N SER A 12 -44.25 5.31 0.38
CA SER A 12 -43.39 4.50 1.25
C SER A 12 -42.47 3.56 0.46
N LYS A 13 -42.98 2.96 -0.63
CA LYS A 13 -42.16 2.14 -1.51
C LYS A 13 -41.02 2.94 -2.14
N ILE A 14 -41.32 4.13 -2.66
CA ILE A 14 -40.32 5.03 -3.26
C ILE A 14 -39.27 5.43 -2.21
N ALA A 15 -39.70 5.85 -1.01
CA ALA A 15 -38.79 6.22 0.07
C ALA A 15 -37.85 5.07 0.48
N ASN A 16 -38.31 3.82 0.38
CA ASN A 16 -37.53 2.64 0.74
C ASN A 16 -36.65 2.10 -0.40
N MET A 17 -36.74 2.63 -1.62
CA MET A 17 -35.94 2.13 -2.75
C MET A 17 -34.44 2.34 -2.55
N ILE A 18 -34.05 3.48 -1.97
CA ILE A 18 -32.66 3.83 -1.68
C ILE A 18 -32.62 4.39 -0.27
N THR A 19 -31.92 3.71 0.64
CA THR A 19 -31.82 4.14 2.04
C THR A 19 -30.37 4.12 2.49
N ILE A 20 -30.02 5.06 3.37
CA ILE A 20 -28.76 5.07 4.10
C ILE A 20 -29.01 4.41 5.45
N SER A 21 -28.14 3.49 5.85
CA SER A 21 -28.27 2.71 7.09
C SER A 21 -26.94 2.60 7.81
N LYS A 22 -26.97 2.55 9.13
CA LYS A 22 -25.76 2.46 9.95
C LYS A 22 -25.28 1.02 10.05
N PHE A 23 -23.98 0.78 9.85
CA PHE A 23 -23.38 -0.52 10.14
C PHE A 23 -23.39 -0.81 11.64
N ILE A 24 -23.82 -2.01 12.03
CA ILE A 24 -23.81 -2.47 13.43
C ILE A 24 -22.65 -3.44 13.65
N LYS A 25 -22.64 -4.55 12.91
CA LYS A 25 -21.66 -5.63 13.06
C LYS A 25 -21.60 -6.53 11.83
N ARG A 26 -20.54 -7.31 11.77
CA ARG A 26 -20.35 -8.41 10.81
C ARG A 26 -20.47 -9.75 11.53
N ASN A 27 -21.18 -10.70 10.94
CA ASN A 27 -21.36 -12.04 11.46
C ASN A 27 -20.28 -12.99 10.92
N ASN A 28 -20.21 -14.20 11.48
CA ASN A 28 -19.19 -15.21 11.12
C ASN A 28 -19.34 -15.76 9.69
N ASP A 29 -20.51 -15.60 9.07
CA ASP A 29 -20.81 -16.05 7.70
C ASP A 29 -20.61 -14.96 6.63
N ASP A 30 -19.93 -13.87 7.01
CA ASP A 30 -19.68 -12.66 6.21
C ASP A 30 -20.93 -11.84 5.83
N THR A 31 -22.09 -12.11 6.45
CA THR A 31 -23.21 -11.15 6.42
C THR A 31 -22.95 -9.97 7.34
N ILE A 32 -23.53 -8.82 7.02
CA ILE A 32 -23.50 -7.60 7.86
C ILE A 32 -24.90 -7.28 8.36
N GLN A 33 -24.99 -6.82 9.61
CA GLN A 33 -26.19 -6.25 10.19
C GLN A 33 -26.13 -4.73 10.08
N VAL A 34 -27.19 -4.16 9.53
CA VAL A 34 -27.33 -2.70 9.35
C VAL A 34 -28.66 -2.24 9.90
N LYS A 35 -28.67 -1.05 10.50
CA LYS A 35 -29.87 -0.43 11.07
C LYS A 35 -30.34 0.71 10.17
N SER A 36 -31.54 0.60 9.63
CA SER A 36 -32.16 1.69 8.87
C SER A 36 -32.62 2.83 9.79
N SER A 37 -32.89 3.98 9.19
CA SER A 37 -33.50 5.14 9.85
C SER A 37 -34.88 4.87 10.46
N TYR A 38 -35.53 3.76 10.10
CA TYR A 38 -36.84 3.33 10.61
C TYR A 38 -36.73 2.20 11.64
N ASP A 39 -35.57 2.06 12.29
CA ASP A 39 -35.28 1.01 13.28
C ASP A 39 -35.39 -0.44 12.78
N LYS A 40 -35.45 -0.66 11.45
CA LYS A 40 -35.41 -2.01 10.87
C LYS A 40 -33.95 -2.48 10.78
N THR A 41 -33.68 -3.66 11.33
CA THR A 41 -32.40 -4.36 11.13
C THR A 41 -32.48 -5.23 9.88
N ILE A 42 -31.46 -5.13 9.02
CA ILE A 42 -31.33 -5.93 7.81
C ILE A 42 -30.01 -6.69 7.88
N GLU A 43 -30.03 -7.97 7.50
CA GLU A 43 -28.86 -8.84 7.49
C GLU A 43 -28.64 -9.45 6.10
N LYS A 44 -27.57 -9.02 5.41
CA LYS A 44 -27.22 -9.49 4.06
C LYS A 44 -25.71 -9.38 3.83
N LYS A 45 -25.20 -10.03 2.78
CA LYS A 45 -23.83 -9.83 2.30
C LYS A 45 -23.72 -8.52 1.51
N GLU A 46 -22.56 -7.87 1.64
CA GLU A 46 -22.19 -6.72 0.82
C GLU A 46 -21.99 -7.15 -0.65
N LEU A 47 -22.41 -6.30 -1.57
CA LEU A 47 -22.23 -6.47 -3.00
C LEU A 47 -20.97 -5.71 -3.46
N PHE A 48 -19.89 -6.44 -3.66
CA PHE A 48 -18.66 -5.88 -4.22
C PHE A 48 -18.56 -6.13 -5.74
N PRO A 49 -17.97 -5.20 -6.51
CA PRO A 49 -17.56 -5.49 -7.88
C PRO A 49 -16.46 -6.57 -7.90
N TYR A 50 -16.35 -7.29 -9.01
CA TYR A 50 -15.32 -8.33 -9.17
C TYR A 50 -13.91 -7.76 -8.94
N GLY A 51 -13.07 -8.50 -8.19
CA GLY A 51 -11.70 -8.11 -7.89
C GLY A 51 -11.54 -7.10 -6.74
N PHE A 52 -12.64 -6.64 -6.12
CA PHE A 52 -12.60 -5.75 -4.96
C PHE A 52 -13.30 -6.40 -3.76
N ILE A 53 -12.71 -6.25 -2.57
CA ILE A 53 -13.32 -6.68 -1.31
C ILE A 53 -12.83 -5.77 -0.19
N ALA A 54 -13.74 -5.35 0.68
CA ALA A 54 -13.40 -4.60 1.88
C ALA A 54 -14.16 -5.15 3.08
N LYS A 55 -13.58 -5.04 4.27
CA LYS A 55 -14.25 -5.40 5.54
C LYS A 55 -14.18 -4.23 6.51
N ALA A 56 -14.91 -3.16 6.19
CA ALA A 56 -14.97 -1.99 7.07
C ALA A 56 -15.54 -2.37 8.45
N LYS A 57 -15.09 -1.65 9.48
CA LYS A 57 -15.47 -1.86 10.88
C LYS A 57 -16.52 -0.86 11.38
N GLU A 58 -16.77 0.19 10.61
CA GLU A 58 -17.68 1.29 10.93
C GLU A 58 -18.05 2.03 9.64
N GLY A 59 -19.10 2.84 9.72
CA GLY A 59 -19.61 3.65 8.61
C GLY A 59 -21.09 3.42 8.34
N GLU A 60 -21.49 3.85 7.15
CA GLU A 60 -22.86 3.73 6.65
C GLU A 60 -22.90 2.84 5.42
N VAL A 61 -24.07 2.33 5.08
CA VAL A 61 -24.30 1.57 3.85
C VAL A 61 -25.44 2.20 3.06
N ILE A 62 -25.37 2.04 1.74
CA ILE A 62 -26.51 2.28 0.86
C ILE A 62 -27.20 0.94 0.61
N ILE A 63 -28.51 0.90 0.84
CA ILE A 63 -29.35 -0.26 0.57
C ILE A 63 -30.24 0.06 -0.64
N LEU A 64 -30.21 -0.82 -1.63
CA LEU A 64 -31.04 -0.76 -2.83
C LEU A 64 -32.14 -1.82 -2.73
N SER A 65 -33.39 -1.39 -2.58
CA SER A 65 -34.54 -2.29 -2.37
C SER A 65 -35.45 -2.32 -3.60
N LYS A 66 -35.68 -3.51 -4.16
CA LYS A 66 -36.59 -3.70 -5.29
C LYS A 66 -38.02 -3.37 -4.87
N GLY A 67 -38.60 -2.33 -5.48
CA GLY A 67 -39.97 -1.89 -5.18
C GLY A 67 -40.19 -1.45 -3.73
N GLY A 68 -39.13 -1.02 -3.04
CA GLY A 68 -39.16 -0.63 -1.63
C GLY A 68 -39.24 -1.80 -0.65
N ASN A 69 -39.02 -3.05 -1.11
CA ASN A 69 -39.00 -4.23 -0.25
C ASN A 69 -37.56 -4.55 0.19
N PHE A 70 -37.28 -4.34 1.48
CA PHE A 70 -35.98 -4.65 2.09
C PHE A 70 -35.59 -6.13 2.03
N ASP A 71 -36.55 -7.05 1.96
CA ASP A 71 -36.23 -8.48 1.87
C ASP A 71 -35.66 -8.81 0.48
N SER A 72 -36.06 -8.05 -0.53
CA SER A 72 -35.52 -8.05 -1.90
C SER A 72 -34.60 -6.85 -2.12
N SER A 73 -33.55 -6.76 -1.29
CA SER A 73 -32.53 -5.71 -1.38
C SER A 73 -31.12 -6.24 -1.61
N GLN A 74 -30.25 -5.33 -2.05
CA GLN A 74 -28.80 -5.46 -2.10
C GLN A 74 -28.17 -4.37 -1.23
N ILE A 75 -27.07 -4.69 -0.56
CA ILE A 75 -26.31 -3.75 0.25
C ILE A 75 -25.01 -3.42 -0.49
N LEU A 76 -24.77 -2.13 -0.75
CA LEU A 76 -23.49 -1.67 -1.27
C LEU A 76 -22.42 -1.70 -0.18
N PRO A 77 -21.13 -1.73 -0.52
CA PRO A 77 -20.05 -1.73 0.46
C PRO A 77 -20.17 -0.60 1.48
N ILE A 78 -19.74 -0.86 2.71
CA ILE A 78 -19.72 0.15 3.76
C ILE A 78 -18.87 1.36 3.34
N LEU A 79 -19.47 2.53 3.48
CA LEU A 79 -18.91 3.85 3.19
C LEU A 79 -18.49 4.50 4.51
N SER A 80 -17.22 4.87 4.59
CA SER A 80 -16.70 5.74 5.65
C SER A 80 -15.57 6.57 5.04
N SER A 81 -15.53 7.87 5.35
CA SER A 81 -14.48 8.80 4.94
C SER A 81 -13.84 9.53 6.11
N ASP A 82 -14.32 9.33 7.33
CA ASP A 82 -13.88 10.08 8.52
C ASP A 82 -12.40 9.87 8.84
N LYS A 83 -11.83 8.77 8.34
CA LYS A 83 -10.43 8.37 8.53
C LYS A 83 -9.65 8.33 7.21
N ALA A 84 -10.19 8.94 6.15
CA ALA A 84 -9.47 9.06 4.89
C ALA A 84 -8.26 9.99 5.07
N PRO A 85 -7.11 9.69 4.44
CA PRO A 85 -6.00 10.64 4.40
C PRO A 85 -6.40 11.89 3.59
N GLU A 86 -5.69 12.98 3.82
CA GLU A 86 -5.80 14.16 2.94
C GLU A 86 -5.31 13.79 1.53
N ILE A 87 -6.16 14.00 0.53
CA ILE A 87 -5.89 13.72 -0.88
C ILE A 87 -6.07 14.99 -1.71
N LYS A 88 -5.26 15.13 -2.75
CA LYS A 88 -5.33 16.23 -3.71
C LYS A 88 -6.23 15.87 -4.89
N GLU A 89 -6.60 16.87 -5.68
CA GLU A 89 -7.29 16.64 -6.94
C GLU A 89 -6.43 15.77 -7.87
N GLY A 90 -7.03 14.73 -8.44
CA GLY A 90 -6.35 13.74 -9.27
C GLY A 90 -5.77 12.55 -8.50
N ASP A 91 -5.72 12.59 -7.16
CA ASP A 91 -5.28 11.46 -6.36
C ASP A 91 -6.35 10.36 -6.33
N THR A 92 -5.90 9.11 -6.39
CA THR A 92 -6.70 7.92 -6.06
C THR A 92 -6.10 7.25 -4.83
N CYS A 93 -6.93 6.95 -3.84
CA CYS A 93 -6.47 6.40 -2.57
C CYS A 93 -7.14 5.06 -2.22
N ILE A 94 -6.32 4.06 -1.88
CA ILE A 94 -6.74 2.84 -1.19
C ILE A 94 -6.21 2.97 0.24
N TYR A 95 -7.08 2.91 1.24
CA TYR A 95 -6.64 3.09 2.62
C TYR A 95 -7.39 2.20 3.60
N ASN A 96 -6.74 2.00 4.73
CA ASN A 96 -7.39 1.74 5.99
C ASN A 96 -6.82 2.73 7.02
N GLU A 97 -7.38 2.75 8.23
CA GLU A 97 -6.99 3.66 9.31
C GLU A 97 -5.48 3.67 9.64
N LYS A 98 -4.70 2.69 9.16
CA LYS A 98 -3.28 2.53 9.45
C LYS A 98 -2.36 2.73 8.25
N ILE A 99 -2.83 2.51 7.03
CA ILE A 99 -2.00 2.54 5.84
C ILE A 99 -2.81 3.05 4.66
N SER A 100 -2.18 3.87 3.85
CA SER A 100 -2.74 4.36 2.59
C SER A 100 -1.78 4.04 1.44
N ILE A 101 -2.37 3.83 0.27
CA ILE A 101 -1.71 3.80 -1.02
C ILE A 101 -2.35 4.92 -1.82
N ILE A 102 -1.58 5.97 -2.09
CA ILE A 102 -2.02 7.12 -2.89
C ILE A 102 -1.34 7.02 -4.25
N ILE A 103 -2.13 7.09 -5.31
CA ILE A 103 -1.69 7.02 -6.70
C ILE A 103 -2.09 8.31 -7.38
N ASN A 104 -1.14 8.98 -8.02
CA ASN A 104 -1.40 10.14 -8.85
C ASN A 104 -0.66 10.03 -10.19
N GLU A 105 -0.73 11.09 -11.00
CA GLU A 105 -0.11 11.11 -12.34
C GLU A 105 1.41 10.88 -12.32
N ASP A 106 2.05 11.19 -11.20
CA ASP A 106 3.49 11.18 -11.07
C ASP A 106 4.04 9.99 -10.30
N MET A 107 3.39 9.55 -9.23
CA MET A 107 3.97 8.58 -8.29
C MET A 107 2.92 7.75 -7.55
N ILE A 108 3.39 6.64 -7.01
CA ILE A 108 2.68 5.82 -6.03
C ILE A 108 3.35 6.07 -4.67
N LYS A 109 2.56 6.49 -3.68
CA LYS A 109 3.00 6.67 -2.29
C LYS A 109 2.42 5.56 -1.42
N ILE A 110 3.27 4.86 -0.69
CA ILE A 110 2.88 3.79 0.24
C ILE A 110 3.15 4.26 1.67
N GLY A 111 2.10 4.63 2.38
CA GLY A 111 2.22 5.15 3.74
C GLY A 111 3.03 6.45 3.84
N GLY A 112 3.04 7.28 2.79
CA GLY A 112 3.82 8.53 2.72
C GLY A 112 5.02 8.46 1.78
N ASP A 113 5.91 9.46 1.89
CA ASP A 113 7.11 9.62 1.04
C ASP A 113 8.38 10.03 1.81
N ASP A 114 8.34 10.03 3.14
CA ASP A 114 9.45 10.48 4.00
C ASP A 114 10.70 9.58 3.96
N PHE A 115 10.58 8.33 3.48
CA PHE A 115 11.68 7.35 3.46
C PHE A 115 12.30 7.14 2.06
N GLY A 116 11.87 7.90 1.06
CA GLY A 116 12.40 7.80 -0.29
C GLY A 116 11.75 6.69 -1.13
N GLY A 117 12.44 6.29 -2.20
CA GLY A 117 11.93 5.36 -3.20
C GLY A 117 12.13 3.89 -2.84
N LEU A 118 11.26 3.01 -3.36
CA LEU A 118 11.45 1.57 -3.28
C LEU A 118 12.80 1.18 -3.92
N ILE A 119 13.52 0.28 -3.23
CA ILE A 119 14.84 -0.16 -3.66
C ILE A 119 14.77 -0.98 -4.95
N LYS A 120 15.55 -0.56 -5.95
CA LYS A 120 15.87 -1.31 -7.15
C LYS A 120 16.96 -2.34 -6.82
N ILE A 121 16.52 -3.57 -6.54
CA ILE A 121 17.35 -4.60 -5.96
C ILE A 121 18.55 -5.01 -6.83
N GLU A 122 18.42 -4.96 -8.16
CA GLU A 122 19.49 -5.37 -9.07
C GLU A 122 20.61 -4.31 -9.14
N GLU A 123 20.25 -3.03 -9.12
CA GLU A 123 21.17 -1.90 -8.99
C GLU A 123 21.90 -1.94 -7.65
N LEU A 124 21.18 -2.21 -6.55
CA LEU A 124 21.80 -2.37 -5.23
C LEU A 124 22.84 -3.51 -5.23
N LYS A 125 22.48 -4.70 -5.74
CA LYS A 125 23.41 -5.84 -5.82
C LYS A 125 24.63 -5.52 -6.69
N LYS A 126 24.42 -4.89 -7.84
CA LYS A 126 25.50 -4.48 -8.75
C LYS A 126 26.49 -3.56 -8.06
N GLU A 127 25.99 -2.55 -7.34
CA GLU A 127 26.84 -1.60 -6.62
C GLU A 127 27.51 -2.25 -5.41
N LEU A 128 26.81 -3.12 -4.69
CA LEU A 128 27.39 -3.90 -3.58
C LEU A 128 28.52 -4.83 -4.04
N GLU A 129 28.40 -5.47 -5.19
CA GLU A 129 29.45 -6.37 -5.71
C GLU A 129 30.76 -5.64 -5.98
N LYS A 130 30.73 -4.34 -6.32
CA LYS A 130 31.95 -3.54 -6.44
C LYS A 130 32.73 -3.49 -5.12
N ASN A 131 32.03 -3.28 -4.01
CA ASN A 131 32.65 -3.31 -2.68
C ASN A 131 33.14 -4.72 -2.32
N ASN A 132 32.39 -5.77 -2.66
CA ASN A 132 32.84 -7.15 -2.46
C ASN A 132 34.14 -7.44 -3.22
N GLN A 133 34.28 -6.95 -4.47
CA GLN A 133 35.49 -7.15 -5.27
C GLN A 133 36.70 -6.43 -4.69
N ILE A 134 36.52 -5.24 -4.10
CA ILE A 134 37.58 -4.51 -3.40
C ILE A 134 37.96 -5.28 -2.13
N LEU A 135 37.00 -5.68 -1.30
CA LEU A 135 37.25 -6.40 -0.07
C LEU A 135 37.95 -7.75 -0.33
N LYS A 136 37.49 -8.51 -1.32
CA LYS A 136 38.14 -9.76 -1.76
C LYS A 136 39.59 -9.52 -2.18
N ALA A 137 39.88 -8.44 -2.91
CA ALA A 137 41.25 -8.12 -3.32
C ALA A 137 42.15 -7.79 -2.12
N ILE A 138 41.66 -7.01 -1.17
CA ILE A 138 42.40 -6.70 0.07
C ILE A 138 42.66 -7.97 0.87
N LEU A 139 41.63 -8.79 1.09
CA LEU A 139 41.74 -10.04 1.84
C LEU A 139 42.74 -11.00 1.18
N ASN A 140 42.73 -11.12 -0.15
CA ASN A 140 43.66 -11.99 -0.87
C ASN A 140 45.12 -11.55 -0.71
N ILE A 141 45.40 -10.24 -0.62
CA ILE A 141 46.76 -9.73 -0.38
C ILE A 141 47.15 -9.92 1.08
N CYS A 142 46.28 -9.58 2.02
CA CYS A 142 46.59 -9.62 3.45
C CYS A 142 46.67 -11.04 4.04
N LEU A 143 45.87 -11.97 3.51
CA LEU A 143 45.82 -13.37 3.96
C LEU A 143 46.57 -14.32 3.01
N GLY A 144 47.14 -13.78 1.93
CA GLY A 144 47.95 -14.52 0.97
C GLY A 144 49.32 -14.91 1.52
N ALA A 145 50.17 -15.46 0.63
CA ALA A 145 51.55 -15.78 1.00
C ALA A 145 52.31 -14.50 1.43
N PRO A 146 53.26 -14.61 2.37
CA PRO A 146 54.08 -13.48 2.80
C PRO A 146 54.75 -12.80 1.59
N ILE A 147 54.63 -11.48 1.51
CA ILE A 147 55.25 -10.66 0.47
C ILE A 147 56.63 -10.22 0.97
N PRO A 148 57.74 -10.65 0.35
CA PRO A 148 59.07 -10.25 0.77
C PRO A 148 59.33 -8.76 0.50
N GLU A 149 59.88 -8.07 1.49
CA GLU A 149 60.27 -6.65 1.39
C GLU A 149 61.77 -6.54 1.14
N ALA A 150 62.18 -5.68 0.19
CA ALA A 150 63.58 -5.57 -0.26
C ALA A 150 64.51 -4.84 0.74
N GLY A 151 63.95 -4.11 1.72
CA GLY A 151 64.70 -3.32 2.71
C GLY A 151 65.40 -2.09 2.12
N ASN A 152 66.27 -1.44 2.92
CA ASN A 152 67.18 -0.35 2.50
C ASN A 152 66.54 0.85 1.78
N GLY A 153 65.31 1.23 2.15
CA GLY A 153 64.62 2.38 1.56
C GLY A 153 64.02 2.14 0.16
N ALA A 154 64.00 0.89 -0.32
CA ALA A 154 63.27 0.52 -1.52
C ALA A 154 61.75 0.67 -1.35
N ASN A 155 61.03 0.86 -2.46
CA ASN A 155 59.56 0.95 -2.45
C ASN A 155 58.92 -0.32 -1.87
N SER A 156 57.83 -0.18 -1.10
CA SER A 156 57.16 -1.32 -0.47
C SER A 156 56.56 -2.26 -1.51
N ALA A 157 56.96 -3.53 -1.45
CA ALA A 157 56.42 -4.59 -2.29
C ALA A 157 54.95 -4.87 -1.96
N PHE A 158 54.57 -4.80 -0.67
CA PHE A 158 53.17 -4.90 -0.25
C PHE A 158 52.31 -3.79 -0.83
N GLN A 159 52.77 -2.52 -0.76
CA GLN A 159 52.03 -1.39 -1.32
C GLN A 159 51.86 -1.52 -2.84
N LEU A 160 52.89 -1.99 -3.55
CA LEU A 160 52.80 -2.26 -4.98
C LEU A 160 51.78 -3.36 -5.29
N ALA A 161 51.80 -4.47 -4.54
CA ALA A 161 50.85 -5.56 -4.72
C ALA A 161 49.40 -5.12 -4.44
N LEU A 162 49.18 -4.34 -3.37
CA LEU A 162 47.87 -3.80 -3.02
C LEU A 162 47.36 -2.81 -4.07
N SER A 163 48.20 -1.85 -4.48
CA SER A 163 47.83 -0.87 -5.51
C SER A 163 47.51 -1.54 -6.84
N THR A 164 48.25 -2.58 -7.22
CA THR A 164 47.98 -3.40 -8.40
C THR A 164 46.66 -4.16 -8.27
N ALA A 165 46.40 -4.79 -7.12
CA ALA A 165 45.17 -5.54 -6.89
C ALA A 165 43.92 -4.65 -6.87
N LEU A 166 44.05 -3.38 -6.48
CA LEU A 166 42.98 -2.40 -6.46
C LEU A 166 42.83 -1.62 -7.77
N ALA A 167 43.81 -1.70 -8.68
CA ALA A 167 43.81 -0.96 -9.93
C ALA A 167 42.55 -1.28 -10.77
N GLY A 168 41.90 -0.22 -11.26
CA GLY A 168 40.69 -0.32 -12.09
C GLY A 168 39.41 -0.71 -11.34
N LYS A 169 39.46 -0.99 -10.03
CA LYS A 169 38.25 -1.21 -9.22
C LYS A 169 37.61 0.12 -8.86
N THR A 170 36.30 0.18 -8.96
CA THR A 170 35.50 1.36 -8.59
C THR A 170 34.75 1.09 -7.30
N ILE A 171 34.60 2.09 -6.43
CA ILE A 171 33.74 2.00 -5.25
C ILE A 171 32.26 2.03 -5.67
N ALA A 172 31.39 1.42 -4.87
CA ALA A 172 29.94 1.49 -5.05
C ALA A 172 29.42 2.93 -5.09
N ASN A 173 28.41 3.18 -5.92
CA ASN A 173 27.63 4.41 -5.94
C ASN A 173 26.14 4.08 -5.73
N PHE A 174 25.60 4.47 -4.58
CA PHE A 174 24.23 4.16 -4.19
C PHE A 174 23.20 5.24 -4.57
N GLY A 175 23.58 6.29 -5.30
CA GLY A 175 22.68 7.42 -5.60
C GLY A 175 21.48 7.10 -6.49
N ASN A 176 21.49 5.97 -7.21
CA ASN A 176 20.46 5.58 -8.17
C ASN A 176 19.74 4.27 -7.81
N ILE A 177 19.87 3.79 -6.57
CA ILE A 177 19.28 2.51 -6.15
C ILE A 177 17.78 2.60 -5.85
N GLU A 178 17.18 3.78 -5.90
CA GLU A 178 15.77 3.99 -5.56
C GLU A 178 14.91 4.24 -6.80
N ASN A 179 13.65 3.79 -6.74
CA ASN A 179 12.62 4.13 -7.71
C ASN A 179 11.91 5.43 -7.30
N THR A 180 12.11 6.49 -8.07
CA THR A 180 11.50 7.81 -7.81
C THR A 180 10.00 7.87 -8.09
N LYS A 181 9.42 6.82 -8.68
CA LYS A 181 8.00 6.73 -9.02
C LYS A 181 7.20 5.91 -8.01
N ILE A 182 7.86 5.17 -7.12
CA ILE A 182 7.21 4.43 -6.05
C ILE A 182 7.95 4.72 -4.76
N VAL A 183 7.33 5.50 -3.87
CA VAL A 183 7.92 5.99 -2.63
C VAL A 183 7.17 5.45 -1.43
N HIS A 184 7.82 5.47 -0.27
CA HIS A 184 7.22 5.05 0.98
C HIS A 184 7.61 5.98 2.13
N GLY A 185 6.84 5.93 3.21
CA GLY A 185 7.02 6.79 4.37
C GLY A 185 6.55 6.17 5.67
N ALA A 186 6.53 7.00 6.72
CA ALA A 186 5.85 6.66 7.97
C ALA A 186 4.37 6.96 7.80
N ASN A 187 3.51 6.03 8.23
CA ASN A 187 2.07 6.29 8.21
C ASN A 187 1.77 7.50 9.11
N ASN A 188 1.15 8.54 8.53
CA ASN A 188 0.54 9.64 9.27
C ASN A 188 -0.76 9.17 9.94
#